data_AF-A0A3B9AEB5-F1
#
_entry.id   AF-A0A3B9AEB5-F1
#
_cell.length_a   1.000
_cell.length_b   1.000
_cell.length_c   1.000
_cell.angle_alpha   90.00
_cell.angle_beta   90.00
_cell.angle_gamma   90.00
#
_symmetry.space_group_name_H-M   'P 1'
#
loop_
_entity.id
_entity.type
_entity.pdbx_description
1 polymer ?
#
loop_
_entity_poly.entity_id
_entity_poly.type
_entity_poly.pdbx_seq_one_letter_code
_entity_poly.pdbx_strand_id
1 'polypeptide(L)'
;MATKDKFQTREELKADIEQAQKQLHTVHDLTPADRDLVGNLLTDIVAHLTEHEAGQEEPAHEVRNKIVGQLEQQVERLETEHPRLASMLGRVASMLSSLGI
;
A
#
# COMPACT_ATOMS: atom_id res chain seq x y z
N MET A 1 11.84 6.85 -24.27
CA MET A 1 12.50 6.43 -23.02
C MET A 1 11.57 6.79 -21.87
N ALA A 2 10.62 5.92 -21.49
CA ALA A 2 9.67 6.22 -20.40
C ALA A 2 9.23 4.99 -19.60
N THR A 3 9.68 3.79 -19.98
CA THR A 3 9.29 2.55 -19.30
C THR A 3 10.16 2.25 -18.09
N LYS A 4 11.44 2.68 -18.08
CA LYS A 4 12.41 2.33 -17.03
C LYS A 4 12.07 2.90 -15.64
N ASP A 5 11.43 4.07 -15.60
CA ASP A 5 11.06 4.75 -14.35
C ASP A 5 9.92 4.01 -13.62
N LYS A 6 8.89 3.60 -14.36
CA LYS A 6 7.72 2.88 -13.81
C LYS A 6 8.07 1.52 -13.20
N PHE A 7 9.05 0.80 -13.75
CA PHE A 7 9.48 -0.48 -13.18
C PHE A 7 10.26 -0.27 -11.88
N GLN A 8 11.15 0.73 -11.85
CA GLN A 8 11.93 1.03 -10.65
C GLN A 8 11.02 1.47 -9.49
N THR A 9 10.03 2.32 -9.76
CA THR A 9 9.06 2.77 -8.73
C THR A 9 8.13 1.65 -8.26
N ARG A 10 7.80 0.66 -9.10
CA ARG A 10 7.03 -0.53 -8.68
C ARG A 10 7.85 -1.46 -7.77
N GLU A 11 9.13 -1.65 -8.07
CA GLU A 11 10.04 -2.42 -7.20
C GLU A 11 10.25 -1.71 -5.85
N GLU A 12 10.39 -0.39 -5.86
CA GLU A 12 10.47 0.43 -4.64
C GLU A 12 9.16 0.36 -3.83
N LEU A 13 8.00 0.48 -4.49
CA LEU A 13 6.71 0.34 -3.82
C LEU A 13 6.54 -1.05 -3.19
N LYS A 14 6.94 -2.10 -3.89
CA LYS A 14 6.93 -3.46 -3.36
C LYS A 14 7.83 -3.58 -2.13
N ALA A 15 9.02 -3.00 -2.18
CA ALA A 15 9.94 -2.97 -1.04
C ALA A 15 9.36 -2.21 0.16
N ASP A 16 8.71 -1.06 -0.05
CA ASP A 16 8.02 -0.31 1.01
C ASP A 16 6.83 -1.08 1.60
N ILE A 17 6.07 -1.81 0.78
CA ILE A 17 4.98 -2.68 1.25
C ILE A 17 5.51 -3.84 2.07
N GLU A 18 6.58 -4.52 1.62
CA GLU A 18 7.22 -5.60 2.38
C GLU A 18 7.78 -5.08 3.72
N GLN A 19 8.30 -3.85 3.73
CA GLN A 19 8.76 -3.20 4.95
C GLN A 19 7.58 -2.89 5.89
N ALA A 20 6.46 -2.40 5.36
CA ALA A 20 5.24 -2.15 6.11
C ALA A 20 4.67 -3.43 6.72
N GLN A 21 4.64 -4.54 5.98
CA GLN A 21 4.24 -5.86 6.51
C GLN A 21 5.17 -6.36 7.63
N LYS A 22 6.49 -6.24 7.44
CA LYS A 22 7.46 -6.60 8.49
C LYS A 22 7.24 -5.76 9.75
N GLN A 23 7.01 -4.46 9.58
CA GLN A 23 6.71 -3.57 10.69
C GLN A 23 5.41 -3.97 11.38
N LEU A 24 4.36 -4.30 10.62
CA LEU A 24 3.11 -4.83 11.13
C LEU A 24 3.30 -6.04 12.06
N HIS A 25 4.18 -6.97 11.68
CA HIS A 25 4.50 -8.15 12.48
C HIS A 25 5.32 -7.83 13.73
N THR A 26 6.14 -6.79 13.69
CA THR A 26 6.96 -6.35 14.83
C THR A 26 6.23 -5.43 15.80
N VAL A 27 5.15 -4.75 15.39
CA VAL A 27 4.34 -3.93 16.29
C VAL A 27 3.50 -4.87 17.14
N HIS A 28 3.92 -5.07 18.39
CA HIS A 28 3.21 -5.89 19.39
C HIS A 28 2.00 -5.17 20.01
N ASP A 29 1.95 -3.84 19.90
CA ASP A 29 0.91 -2.99 20.47
C ASP A 29 -0.25 -2.73 19.49
N LEU A 30 -0.23 -3.36 18.31
CA LEU A 30 -1.31 -3.24 17.34
C LEU A 30 -2.45 -4.17 17.75
N THR A 31 -3.68 -3.67 17.70
CA THR A 31 -4.83 -4.57 17.87
C THR A 31 -4.82 -5.62 16.76
N PRO A 32 -5.25 -6.87 17.04
CA PRO A 32 -5.34 -7.90 16.01
C PRO A 32 -6.25 -7.51 14.84
N ALA A 33 -7.27 -6.67 15.09
CA ALA A 33 -8.15 -6.14 14.05
C ALA A 33 -7.42 -5.17 13.11
N ASP A 34 -6.62 -4.25 13.65
CA ASP A 34 -5.83 -3.31 12.85
C ASP A 34 -4.73 -4.02 12.08
N ARG A 35 -4.14 -5.08 12.67
CA ARG A 35 -3.12 -5.90 12.01
C ARG A 35 -3.71 -6.66 10.83
N ASP A 36 -4.88 -7.27 11.00
CA ASP A 36 -5.54 -8.00 9.92
C ASP A 36 -5.93 -7.04 8.78
N LEU A 37 -6.50 -5.89 9.13
CA LEU A 37 -6.99 -4.92 8.16
C LEU A 37 -5.86 -4.29 7.33
N VAL A 38 -4.77 -3.87 7.97
CA VAL A 38 -3.59 -3.35 7.25
C VAL A 38 -2.89 -4.47 6.48
N GLY A 39 -2.80 -5.68 7.03
CA GLY A 39 -2.23 -6.84 6.35
C GLY A 39 -2.98 -7.21 5.07
N ASN A 40 -4.30 -7.18 5.11
CA ASN A 40 -5.17 -7.40 3.96
C ASN A 40 -4.99 -6.29 2.91
N LEU A 41 -4.95 -5.02 3.32
CA LEU A 41 -4.71 -3.90 2.40
C LEU A 41 -3.36 -4.02 1.68
N LEU A 42 -2.28 -4.31 2.40
CA LEU A 42 -0.95 -4.48 1.80
C LEU A 42 -0.92 -5.67 0.83
N THR A 43 -1.65 -6.75 1.14
CA THR A 43 -1.77 -7.92 0.26
C THR A 43 -2.55 -7.60 -1.02
N ASP A 44 -3.65 -6.85 -0.88
CA ASP A 44 -4.50 -6.41 -2.00
C ASP A 44 -3.72 -5.49 -2.96
N ILE A 45 -2.90 -4.58 -2.42
CA ILE A 45 -2.01 -3.74 -3.22
C ILE A 45 -1.01 -4.59 -4.01
N VAL A 46 -0.35 -5.55 -3.36
CA VAL A 46 0.64 -6.41 -4.03
C VAL A 46 -0.03 -7.24 -5.14
N ALA A 47 -1.20 -7.81 -4.86
CA ALA A 47 -2.00 -8.53 -5.83
C ALA A 47 -2.30 -7.64 -7.05
N HIS A 48 -2.78 -6.42 -6.83
CA HIS A 48 -3.11 -5.47 -7.90
C HIS A 48 -1.87 -5.04 -8.71
N LEU A 49 -0.71 -4.84 -8.05
CA LEU A 49 0.55 -4.54 -8.72
C LEU A 49 1.02 -5.69 -9.62
N THR A 50 0.79 -6.94 -9.22
CA THR A 50 1.12 -8.14 -10.01
C THR A 50 0.10 -8.49 -11.08
N GLU A 51 -1.19 -8.26 -10.84
CA GLU A 51 -2.28 -8.54 -11.80
C GLU A 51 -2.28 -7.55 -12.97
N HIS A 52 -1.75 -6.34 -12.78
CA HIS A 52 -1.56 -5.36 -13.84
C HIS A 52 -0.57 -5.79 -14.95
N GLU A 53 0.13 -6.94 -14.81
CA GLU A 53 0.89 -7.58 -15.89
C GLU A 53 0.01 -8.43 -16.82
N ALA A 54 -1.22 -8.79 -16.40
CA ALA A 54 -2.12 -9.72 -17.08
C ALA A 54 -3.35 -9.04 -17.72
N GLY A 55 -3.19 -7.89 -18.37
CA GLY A 55 -4.05 -7.47 -19.49
C GLY A 55 -5.57 -7.31 -19.24
N GLN A 56 -6.05 -7.09 -18.02
CA GLN A 56 -7.47 -6.84 -17.75
C GLN A 56 -7.73 -5.36 -17.46
N GLU A 57 -8.32 -4.69 -18.46
CA GLU A 57 -8.82 -3.31 -18.44
C GLU A 57 -10.19 -3.23 -17.74
N GLU A 58 -10.30 -3.65 -16.47
CA GLU A 58 -11.31 -3.03 -15.60
C GLU A 58 -10.79 -1.65 -15.17
N PRO A 59 -11.62 -0.70 -14.69
CA PRO A 59 -11.13 0.62 -14.34
C PRO A 59 -10.28 0.50 -13.06
N ALA A 60 -9.01 0.11 -13.23
CA ALA A 60 -7.97 0.06 -12.21
C ALA A 60 -7.92 1.35 -11.38
N HIS A 61 -8.34 2.45 -12.00
CA HIS A 61 -8.53 3.75 -11.39
C HIS A 61 -9.50 3.78 -10.20
N GLU A 62 -10.63 3.07 -10.25
CA GLU A 62 -11.62 3.02 -9.16
C GLU A 62 -11.16 2.12 -8.01
N VAL A 63 -10.64 0.94 -8.34
CA VAL A 63 -10.07 0.01 -7.35
C VAL A 63 -8.90 0.65 -6.64
N ARG A 64 -7.99 1.31 -7.36
CA ARG A 64 -6.90 2.09 -6.77
C ARG A 64 -7.40 3.20 -5.88
N ASN A 65 -8.28 4.08 -6.36
CA ASN A 65 -8.74 5.20 -5.55
C ASN A 65 -9.39 4.72 -4.25
N LYS A 66 -10.05 3.55 -4.31
CA LYS A 66 -10.56 2.89 -3.12
C LYS A 66 -9.44 2.38 -2.21
N ILE A 67 -8.43 1.68 -2.74
CA ILE A 67 -7.27 1.20 -1.97
C ILE A 67 -6.53 2.37 -1.31
N VAL A 68 -6.15 3.40 -2.08
CA VAL A 68 -5.48 4.60 -1.58
C VAL A 68 -6.33 5.31 -0.53
N GLY A 69 -7.63 5.51 -0.78
CA GLY A 69 -8.52 6.11 0.19
C GLY A 69 -8.67 5.27 1.47
N GLN A 70 -8.64 3.94 1.37
CA GLN A 70 -8.63 3.05 2.54
C GLN A 70 -7.30 3.13 3.30
N LEU A 71 -6.16 3.22 2.61
CA LEU A 71 -4.86 3.45 3.25
C LEU A 71 -4.82 4.77 3.99
N GLU A 72 -5.26 5.87 3.37
CA GLU A 72 -5.28 7.19 4.00
C GLU A 72 -6.16 7.19 5.26
N GLN A 73 -7.33 6.56 5.21
CA GLN A 73 -8.18 6.39 6.42
C GLN A 73 -7.49 5.58 7.52
N GLN A 74 -6.74 4.53 7.16
CA GLN A 74 -5.96 3.78 8.15
C GLN A 74 -4.78 4.58 8.68
N VAL A 75 -4.14 5.40 7.86
CA VAL A 75 -3.08 6.33 8.29
C VAL A 75 -3.64 7.27 9.34
N GLU A 76 -4.74 7.95 9.07
CA GLU A 76 -5.38 8.87 10.03
C GLU A 76 -5.74 8.18 11.35
N ARG A 77 -6.28 6.95 11.27
CA ARG A 77 -6.63 6.17 12.46
C ARG A 77 -5.41 5.74 13.27
N LEU A 78 -4.35 5.31 12.59
CA LEU A 78 -3.11 4.82 13.20
C LEU A 78 -2.14 5.95 13.54
N GLU A 79 -2.35 7.19 13.08
CA GLU A 79 -1.43 8.31 13.32
C GLU A 79 -1.28 8.61 14.81
N THR A 80 -2.37 8.44 15.56
CA THR A 80 -2.41 8.70 17.00
C THR A 80 -1.84 7.53 17.80
N GLU A 81 -2.15 6.29 17.42
CA GLU A 81 -1.80 5.09 18.18
C GLU A 81 -0.44 4.50 17.76
N HIS A 82 -0.13 4.56 16.46
CA HIS A 82 1.03 3.93 15.84
C HIS A 82 1.66 4.83 14.75
N PRO A 83 2.26 5.97 15.12
CA PRO A 83 2.76 6.98 14.17
C PRO A 83 3.81 6.45 13.17
N ARG A 84 4.60 5.44 13.57
CA ARG A 84 5.54 4.76 12.66
C ARG A 84 4.81 3.99 11.56
N LEU A 85 3.76 3.25 11.91
CA LEU A 85 3.00 2.47 10.95
C LEU A 85 2.22 3.40 10.01
N ALA A 86 1.58 4.44 10.57
CA ALA A 86 0.90 5.48 9.80
C ALA A 86 1.85 6.15 8.78
N SER A 87 3.07 6.50 9.19
CA SER A 87 4.06 7.10 8.27
C SER A 87 4.41 6.18 7.10
N MET A 88 4.51 4.87 7.32
CA MET A 88 4.81 3.91 6.27
C MET A 88 3.64 3.68 5.32
N LEU A 89 2.43 3.56 5.87
CA LEU A 89 1.21 3.44 5.07
C LEU A 89 0.97 4.70 4.23
N GLY A 90 1.25 5.89 4.78
CA GLY A 90 1.19 7.16 4.06
C GLY A 90 2.20 7.23 2.92
N ARG A 91 3.42 6.68 3.12
CA ARG A 91 4.40 6.56 2.03
C ARG A 91 3.91 5.61 0.94
N VAL A 92 3.34 4.45 1.29
CA VAL A 92 2.76 3.49 0.33
C VAL A 92 1.62 4.13 -0.47
N ALA A 93 0.69 4.82 0.19
CA ALA A 93 -0.40 5.56 -0.46
C ALA A 93 0.12 6.66 -1.41
N SER A 94 1.10 7.45 -0.95
CA SER A 94 1.70 8.51 -1.77
C SER A 94 2.43 7.95 -3.00
N MET A 95 3.10 6.80 -2.87
CA MET A 95 3.77 6.13 -3.98
C MET A 95 2.76 5.52 -4.97
N LEU A 96 1.68 4.92 -4.48
CA LEU A 96 0.55 4.47 -5.31
C LEU A 96 -0.06 5.64 -6.10
N SER A 97 -0.33 6.77 -5.45
CA SER A 97 -0.81 7.98 -6.13
C SER A 97 0.19 8.53 -7.14
N SER A 98 1.49 8.54 -6.80
CA SER A 98 2.55 9.06 -7.66
C SER A 98 2.78 8.21 -8.91
N LEU A 99 2.49 6.91 -8.84
CA LEU A 99 2.59 6.00 -9.97
C LEU A 99 1.51 6.27 -11.03
N GLY A 100 0.41 6.95 -10.66
CA GLY A 100 -0.75 7.16 -11.54
C GLY A 100 -1.39 5.86 -12.04
N ILE A 101 -1.08 4.74 -11.38
CA ILE A 101 -1.65 3.41 -11.60
C ILE A 101 -2.65 3.18 -10.52
#